data_AF-A0A7S4M6M6-F1
#
_entry.id   AF-A0A7S4M6M6-F1
#
_cell.length_a   1.000
_cell.length_b   1.000
_cell.length_c   1.000
_cell.angle_alpha   90.00
_cell.angle_beta   90.00
_cell.angle_gamma   90.00
#
_symmetry.space_group_name_H-M   'P 1'
#
loop_
_entity.id
_entity.type
_entity.pdbx_description
1 polymer ?
#
loop_
_entity_poly.entity_id
_entity_poly.type
_entity_poly.pdbx_seq_one_letter_code
_entity_poly.pdbx_strand_id
1 'polypeptide(L)'
;MAKERNGPKIIHQVSIYPGVHGEDTESESYRKYGNGPFLRLKLLRWFKKQFLYAPDANCGVHPFLSPLLYKKIVGLPPLTMITAGYCPLTDHARMYADRFKEAEIPVVYTEYSTSFHGFYHSFSPESIQALTETSALFCYYINIAKDILYGRDRDRKDENIRHSHDNWDPEEELDESEGSCDEDGNIEYNEVNCL
;
A
#
# COMPACT_ATOMS: atom_id res chain seq x y z
N MET A 1 -12.17 10.43 1.42
CA MET A 1 -12.48 11.54 2.35
C MET A 1 -11.37 12.57 2.47
N ALA A 2 -10.09 12.18 2.69
CA ALA A 2 -8.98 13.13 2.87
C ALA A 2 -8.92 14.22 1.77
N LYS A 3 -9.09 13.82 0.49
CA LYS A 3 -9.20 14.74 -0.65
C LYS A 3 -10.26 15.84 -0.45
N GLU A 4 -11.46 15.47 -0.01
CA GLU A 4 -12.57 16.44 0.17
C GLU A 4 -12.35 17.37 1.35
N ARG A 5 -11.58 16.90 2.33
CA ARG A 5 -11.22 17.66 3.53
C ARG A 5 -9.92 18.43 3.37
N ASN A 6 -9.33 18.42 2.17
CA ASN A 6 -8.02 19.01 1.88
C ASN A 6 -6.89 18.53 2.82
N GLY A 7 -6.96 17.29 3.30
CA GLY A 7 -5.97 16.72 4.20
C GLY A 7 -6.49 15.53 5.02
N PRO A 8 -5.59 14.73 5.60
CA PRO A 8 -4.13 14.76 5.43
C PRO A 8 -3.69 14.33 4.00
N LYS A 9 -2.46 14.66 3.61
CA LYS A 9 -1.89 14.18 2.34
C LYS A 9 -1.63 12.68 2.45
N ILE A 10 -2.36 11.90 1.65
CA ILE A 10 -2.14 10.46 1.53
C ILE A 10 -1.18 10.26 0.36
N ILE A 11 -0.12 9.48 0.58
CA ILE A 11 0.92 9.25 -0.44
C ILE A 11 0.66 7.99 -1.27
N HIS A 12 -0.09 7.02 -0.73
CA HIS A 12 -0.38 5.74 -1.35
C HIS A 12 -1.58 5.07 -0.66
N GLN A 13 -2.33 4.26 -1.41
CA GLN A 13 -3.41 3.41 -0.91
C GLN A 13 -3.05 1.95 -1.17
N VAL A 14 -3.11 1.10 -0.14
CA VAL A 14 -3.06 -0.36 -0.28
C VAL A 14 -4.44 -0.92 0.02
N SER A 15 -5.00 -1.70 -0.91
CA SER A 15 -6.33 -2.30 -0.79
C SER A 15 -6.28 -3.80 -1.07
N ILE A 16 -6.65 -4.60 -0.08
CA ILE A 16 -6.63 -6.06 -0.17
C ILE A 16 -8.09 -6.53 -0.24
N TYR A 17 -8.45 -7.22 -1.33
CA TYR A 17 -9.80 -7.70 -1.68
C TYR A 17 -10.95 -6.75 -1.27
N PRO A 18 -10.91 -5.46 -1.69
CA PRO A 18 -11.74 -4.42 -1.08
C PRO A 18 -13.22 -4.52 -1.51
N GLY A 19 -14.13 -4.21 -0.58
CA GLY A 19 -15.56 -4.06 -0.86
C GLY A 19 -15.89 -2.67 -1.42
N VAL A 20 -15.61 -2.43 -2.70
CA VAL A 20 -15.74 -1.11 -3.35
C VAL A 20 -17.08 -0.87 -4.08
N HIS A 21 -18.06 -1.76 -3.86
CA HIS A 21 -19.39 -1.88 -4.48
C HIS A 21 -19.94 -0.67 -5.27
N GLY A 22 -20.63 -0.93 -6.37
CA GLY A 22 -21.36 0.08 -7.15
C GLY A 22 -22.87 0.07 -6.88
N GLU A 23 -23.64 0.57 -7.85
CA GLU A 23 -25.10 0.40 -7.92
C GLU A 23 -25.47 -1.06 -8.24
N ASP A 24 -24.63 -1.76 -8.99
CA ASP A 24 -24.85 -3.15 -9.40
C ASP A 24 -24.62 -4.13 -8.24
N THR A 25 -25.57 -5.03 -8.06
CA THR A 25 -25.55 -6.08 -7.05
C THR A 25 -25.37 -7.48 -7.65
N GLU A 26 -25.17 -7.63 -8.96
CA GLU A 26 -25.17 -8.93 -9.66
C GLU A 26 -24.01 -9.06 -10.68
N SER A 27 -22.77 -8.87 -10.24
CA SER A 27 -21.58 -9.13 -11.06
C SER A 27 -21.39 -10.62 -11.40
N GLU A 28 -20.50 -10.95 -12.34
CA GLU A 28 -20.21 -12.35 -12.67
C GLU A 28 -19.52 -13.08 -11.52
N SER A 29 -18.59 -12.41 -10.83
CA SER A 29 -17.95 -12.90 -9.61
C SER A 29 -18.96 -13.18 -8.50
N TYR A 30 -20.04 -12.41 -8.41
CA TYR A 30 -21.13 -12.66 -7.46
C TYR A 30 -21.87 -13.95 -7.81
N ARG A 31 -22.22 -14.15 -9.07
CA ARG A 31 -22.89 -15.37 -9.53
C ARG A 31 -22.01 -16.61 -9.34
N LYS A 32 -20.73 -16.55 -9.71
CA LYS A 32 -19.80 -17.68 -9.65
C LYS A 32 -19.36 -18.02 -8.24
N TYR A 33 -19.01 -17.01 -7.44
CA TYR A 33 -18.32 -17.21 -6.16
C TYR A 33 -19.14 -16.80 -4.95
N GLY A 34 -20.37 -16.32 -5.14
CA GLY A 34 -21.22 -15.81 -4.06
C GLY A 34 -21.65 -16.84 -3.03
N ASN A 35 -21.57 -18.13 -3.35
CA ASN A 35 -21.82 -19.25 -2.42
C ASN A 35 -20.54 -19.97 -1.98
N GLY A 36 -19.36 -19.34 -2.19
CA GLY A 36 -18.06 -19.91 -1.85
C GLY A 36 -17.88 -20.23 -0.35
N PRO A 37 -16.82 -20.97 0.00
CA PRO A 37 -16.63 -21.46 1.37
C PRO A 37 -16.32 -20.36 2.40
N PHE A 38 -15.65 -19.28 1.99
CA PHE A 38 -15.17 -18.23 2.90
C PHE A 38 -16.09 -17.00 2.90
N LEU A 39 -16.05 -16.17 1.86
CA LEU A 39 -16.90 -14.99 1.75
C LEU A 39 -18.14 -15.28 0.88
N ARG A 40 -19.31 -15.28 1.51
CA ARG A 40 -20.61 -15.47 0.85
C ARG A 40 -21.36 -14.17 0.66
N LEU A 41 -22.18 -14.08 -0.40
CA LEU A 41 -23.08 -12.93 -0.60
C LEU A 41 -24.08 -12.77 0.54
N LYS A 42 -24.57 -13.87 1.12
CA LYS A 42 -25.44 -13.81 2.31
C LYS A 42 -24.76 -13.10 3.47
N LEU A 43 -23.47 -13.34 3.67
CA LEU A 43 -22.67 -12.70 4.71
C LEU A 43 -22.40 -11.22 4.40
N LEU A 44 -22.04 -10.90 3.14
CA LEU A 44 -21.90 -9.50 2.69
C LEU A 44 -23.20 -8.70 2.86
N ARG A 45 -24.34 -9.29 2.50
CA ARG A 45 -25.67 -8.68 2.70
C ARG A 45 -25.98 -8.48 4.18
N TRP A 46 -25.59 -9.43 5.03
CA TRP A 46 -25.73 -9.28 6.48
C TRP A 46 -24.85 -8.14 7.01
N PHE A 47 -23.56 -8.06 6.63
CA PHE A 47 -22.67 -6.95 7.01
C PHE A 47 -23.24 -5.60 6.56
N LYS A 48 -23.70 -5.51 5.31
CA LYS A 48 -24.33 -4.30 4.77
C LYS A 48 -25.55 -3.90 5.60
N LYS A 49 -26.40 -4.85 6.00
CA LYS A 49 -27.56 -4.57 6.87
C LYS A 49 -27.16 -4.06 8.25
N GLN A 50 -26.10 -4.63 8.86
CA GLN A 50 -25.62 -4.14 10.16
C GLN A 50 -25.03 -2.73 10.05
N PHE A 51 -24.28 -2.46 8.99
CA PHE A 51 -23.65 -1.16 8.76
C PHE A 51 -24.66 -0.06 8.42
N LEU A 52 -25.72 -0.40 7.67
CA LEU A 52 -26.77 0.51 7.21
C LEU A 52 -27.96 0.61 8.18
N TYR A 53 -27.80 0.31 9.47
CA TYR A 53 -28.92 0.36 10.43
C TYR A 53 -29.57 1.77 10.59
N ALA A 54 -29.12 2.78 9.85
CA ALA A 54 -29.77 4.09 9.74
C ALA A 54 -30.99 4.06 8.80
N PRO A 55 -32.06 4.83 9.09
CA PRO A 55 -33.37 4.74 8.43
C PRO A 55 -33.42 5.23 6.97
N ASP A 56 -32.32 5.72 6.39
CA ASP A 56 -32.31 6.21 5.01
C ASP A 56 -32.00 5.08 4.01
N ALA A 57 -33.04 4.68 3.28
CA ALA A 57 -33.01 3.62 2.26
C ALA A 57 -31.96 3.86 1.13
N ASN A 58 -31.48 5.10 0.96
CA ASN A 58 -30.51 5.48 -0.07
C ASN A 58 -29.04 5.50 0.40
N CYS A 59 -28.73 5.16 1.66
CA CYS A 59 -27.34 5.11 2.12
C CYS A 59 -26.48 4.11 1.33
N GLY A 60 -27.11 3.07 0.77
CA GLY A 60 -26.46 1.98 0.02
C GLY A 60 -25.74 2.41 -1.26
N VAL A 61 -26.02 3.61 -1.79
CA VAL A 61 -25.40 4.17 -3.00
C VAL A 61 -24.56 5.42 -2.70
N HIS A 62 -24.36 5.75 -1.42
CA HIS A 62 -23.53 6.89 -1.06
C HIS A 62 -22.06 6.61 -1.46
N PRO A 63 -21.36 7.53 -2.15
CA PRO A 63 -20.01 7.28 -2.68
C PRO A 63 -18.93 6.89 -1.66
N PHE A 64 -19.17 7.15 -0.37
CA PHE A 64 -18.27 6.69 0.70
C PHE A 64 -18.53 5.27 1.18
N LEU A 65 -19.72 4.72 0.93
CA LEU A 65 -20.01 3.31 1.13
C LEU A 65 -19.76 2.50 -0.15
N SER A 66 -19.99 3.15 -1.30
CA SER A 66 -19.86 2.59 -2.64
C SER A 66 -18.81 3.36 -3.44
N PRO A 67 -17.50 3.17 -3.18
CA PRO A 67 -16.42 3.91 -3.83
C PRO A 67 -16.45 3.89 -5.36
N LEU A 68 -16.98 2.82 -5.97
CA LEU A 68 -17.19 2.75 -7.42
C LEU A 68 -18.08 3.89 -7.96
N LEU A 69 -18.92 4.49 -7.14
CA LEU A 69 -19.79 5.63 -7.52
C LEU A 69 -19.12 6.99 -7.31
N TYR A 70 -17.92 7.03 -6.75
CA TYR A 70 -17.22 8.28 -6.48
C TYR A 70 -16.71 8.95 -7.75
N LYS A 71 -17.36 10.03 -8.19
CA LYS A 71 -17.06 10.69 -9.49
C LYS A 71 -15.70 11.43 -9.53
N LYS A 72 -15.23 11.95 -8.39
CA LYS A 72 -14.04 12.83 -8.34
C LYS A 72 -12.74 12.04 -8.13
N ILE A 73 -12.44 11.05 -8.97
CA ILE A 73 -11.28 10.16 -8.76
C ILE A 73 -9.92 10.84 -9.01
N VAL A 74 -9.84 11.79 -9.94
CA VAL A 74 -8.60 12.52 -10.31
C VAL A 74 -7.94 13.15 -9.08
N GLY A 75 -6.65 12.90 -8.86
CA GLY A 75 -5.93 13.42 -7.67
C GLY A 75 -6.15 12.60 -6.39
N LEU A 76 -6.79 11.43 -6.47
CA LEU A 76 -6.54 10.39 -5.46
C LEU A 76 -5.08 9.92 -5.57
N PRO A 77 -4.47 9.49 -4.45
CA PRO A 77 -3.11 8.96 -4.48
C PRO A 77 -3.04 7.62 -5.23
N PRO A 78 -1.83 7.20 -5.63
CA PRO A 78 -1.58 5.90 -6.24
C PRO A 78 -2.18 4.73 -5.45
N LEU A 79 -2.56 3.67 -6.17
CA LEU A 79 -3.25 2.51 -5.63
C LEU A 79 -2.47 1.22 -5.87
N THR A 80 -2.27 0.43 -4.82
CA THR A 80 -1.92 -0.99 -4.92
C THR A 80 -3.13 -1.81 -4.50
N MET A 81 -3.58 -2.70 -5.37
CA MET A 81 -4.75 -3.54 -5.15
C MET A 81 -4.44 -5.01 -5.34
N ILE A 82 -4.80 -5.81 -4.35
CA ILE A 82 -4.74 -7.28 -4.40
C ILE A 82 -6.16 -7.83 -4.44
N THR A 83 -6.44 -8.77 -5.34
CA THR A 83 -7.71 -9.52 -5.38
C THR A 83 -7.46 -11.03 -5.42
N ALA A 84 -8.52 -11.80 -5.28
CA ALA A 84 -8.48 -13.26 -5.24
C ALA A 84 -9.46 -13.83 -6.26
N GLY A 85 -9.09 -14.86 -7.00
CA GLY A 85 -9.92 -15.42 -8.08
C GLY A 85 -11.23 -16.02 -7.58
N TYR A 86 -11.22 -16.69 -6.43
CA TYR A 86 -12.41 -17.24 -5.77
C TYR A 86 -13.03 -16.26 -4.76
N CYS A 87 -13.26 -15.02 -5.18
CA CYS A 87 -13.85 -13.98 -4.34
C CYS A 87 -15.00 -13.27 -5.07
N PRO A 88 -16.16 -13.09 -4.42
CA PRO A 88 -17.26 -12.35 -5.03
C PRO A 88 -16.89 -10.89 -5.30
N LEU A 89 -15.99 -10.27 -4.54
CA LEU A 89 -15.68 -8.84 -4.68
C LEU A 89 -14.81 -8.49 -5.89
N THR A 90 -14.27 -9.48 -6.60
CA THR A 90 -13.19 -9.28 -7.58
C THR A 90 -13.59 -8.42 -8.77
N ASP A 91 -14.79 -8.59 -9.34
CA ASP A 91 -15.19 -7.78 -10.50
C ASP A 91 -15.30 -6.29 -10.14
N HIS A 92 -15.92 -5.97 -9.00
CA HIS A 92 -16.02 -4.58 -8.54
C HIS A 92 -14.66 -3.98 -8.23
N ALA A 93 -13.74 -4.76 -7.65
CA ALA A 93 -12.38 -4.33 -7.41
C ALA A 93 -11.64 -4.05 -8.74
N ARG A 94 -11.78 -4.93 -9.74
CA ARG A 94 -11.22 -4.73 -11.09
C ARG A 94 -11.77 -3.47 -11.76
N MET A 95 -13.10 -3.28 -11.74
CA MET A 95 -13.74 -2.05 -12.24
C MET A 95 -13.18 -0.81 -11.55
N TYR A 96 -12.94 -0.86 -10.24
CA TYR A 96 -12.39 0.27 -9.51
C TYR A 96 -10.94 0.56 -9.90
N ALA A 97 -10.12 -0.48 -10.08
CA ALA A 97 -8.76 -0.33 -10.59
C ALA A 97 -8.71 0.24 -12.01
N ASP A 98 -9.64 -0.17 -12.89
CA ASP A 98 -9.72 0.36 -14.26
C ASP A 98 -10.04 1.85 -14.27
N ARG A 99 -10.87 2.34 -13.34
CA ARG A 99 -11.09 3.79 -13.15
C ARG A 99 -9.83 4.57 -12.78
N PHE A 100 -8.87 3.95 -12.09
CA PHE A 100 -7.57 4.58 -11.83
C PHE A 100 -6.73 4.66 -13.11
N LYS A 101 -6.72 3.58 -13.91
CA LYS A 101 -6.03 3.55 -15.21
C LYS A 101 -6.58 4.61 -16.16
N GLU A 102 -7.90 4.68 -16.28
CA GLU A 102 -8.61 5.67 -17.12
C GLU A 102 -8.33 7.12 -16.70
N ALA A 103 -8.13 7.35 -15.40
CA ALA A 103 -7.80 8.66 -14.84
C ALA A 103 -6.29 8.95 -14.80
N GLU A 104 -5.46 8.07 -15.40
CA GLU A 104 -4.00 8.15 -15.43
C GLU A 104 -3.37 8.25 -14.02
N ILE A 105 -4.03 7.67 -13.02
CA ILE A 105 -3.51 7.55 -11.66
C ILE A 105 -2.73 6.24 -11.56
N PRO A 106 -1.47 6.25 -11.07
CA PRO A 106 -0.70 5.02 -10.95
C PRO A 106 -1.44 3.96 -10.13
N VAL A 107 -1.61 2.79 -10.74
CA VAL A 107 -2.30 1.65 -10.13
C VAL A 107 -1.56 0.35 -10.43
N VAL A 108 -1.31 -0.43 -9.38
CA VAL A 108 -0.88 -1.83 -9.48
C VAL A 108 -2.05 -2.69 -9.04
N TYR A 109 -2.54 -3.54 -9.95
CA TYR A 109 -3.62 -4.48 -9.69
C TYR A 109 -3.11 -5.90 -9.92
N THR A 110 -3.17 -6.73 -8.89
CA THR A 110 -2.75 -8.13 -8.96
C THR A 110 -3.87 -9.02 -8.47
N GLU A 111 -4.26 -9.96 -9.33
CA GLU A 111 -5.29 -10.96 -9.03
C GLU A 111 -4.64 -12.33 -8.83
N TYR A 112 -4.77 -12.86 -7.62
CA TYR A 112 -4.33 -14.21 -7.30
C TYR A 112 -5.43 -15.20 -7.68
N SER A 113 -5.39 -15.68 -8.92
CA SER A 113 -6.49 -16.41 -9.59
C SER A 113 -6.90 -17.71 -8.91
N THR A 114 -6.01 -18.35 -8.15
CA THR A 114 -6.27 -19.60 -7.43
C THR A 114 -6.65 -19.39 -5.96
N SER A 115 -6.59 -18.16 -5.48
CA SER A 115 -6.78 -17.84 -4.06
C SER A 115 -8.22 -17.51 -3.71
N PHE A 116 -8.56 -17.66 -2.43
CA PHE A 116 -9.88 -17.35 -1.87
C PHE A 116 -9.87 -16.02 -1.10
N HIS A 117 -11.04 -15.45 -0.85
CA HIS A 117 -11.14 -14.24 -0.01
C HIS A 117 -10.58 -14.49 1.40
N GLY A 118 -9.58 -13.70 1.80
CA GLY A 118 -8.90 -13.86 3.09
C GLY A 118 -7.59 -14.67 3.03
N PHE A 119 -7.16 -15.13 1.85
CA PHE A 119 -5.90 -15.87 1.69
C PHE A 119 -4.68 -15.11 2.21
N TYR A 120 -4.72 -13.78 2.23
CA TYR A 120 -3.67 -12.88 2.72
C TYR A 120 -3.33 -13.10 4.20
N HIS A 121 -4.22 -13.73 4.98
CA HIS A 121 -3.99 -14.11 6.37
C HIS A 121 -3.64 -15.59 6.55
N SER A 122 -3.50 -16.33 5.45
CA SER A 122 -3.08 -17.72 5.47
C SER A 122 -1.56 -17.84 5.43
N PHE A 123 -1.05 -19.06 5.60
CA PHE A 123 0.36 -19.40 5.45
C PHE A 123 0.68 -19.99 4.06
N SER A 124 -0.16 -19.72 3.05
CA SER A 124 0.09 -20.23 1.70
C SER A 124 1.24 -19.47 1.01
N PRO A 125 1.90 -20.07 0.01
CA PRO A 125 2.89 -19.37 -0.81
C PRO A 125 2.34 -18.09 -1.44
N GLU A 126 1.09 -18.11 -1.92
CA GLU A 126 0.43 -16.93 -2.49
C GLU A 126 0.23 -15.82 -1.45
N SER A 127 -0.05 -16.17 -0.19
CA SER A 127 -0.14 -15.21 0.91
C SER A 127 1.19 -14.48 1.13
N ILE A 128 2.28 -15.24 1.19
CA ILE A 128 3.64 -14.70 1.36
C ILE A 128 3.98 -13.79 0.18
N GLN A 129 3.69 -14.23 -1.04
CA GLN A 129 3.92 -13.44 -2.26
C GLN A 129 3.15 -12.12 -2.24
N ALA A 130 1.85 -12.16 -1.89
CA ALA A 130 1.02 -10.97 -1.80
C ALA A 130 1.51 -10.01 -0.70
N LEU A 131 1.98 -10.53 0.44
CA LEU A 131 2.63 -9.73 1.49
C LEU A 131 3.91 -9.06 0.98
N THR A 132 4.76 -9.80 0.29
CA THR A 132 6.02 -9.27 -0.24
C THR A 132 5.76 -8.17 -1.27
N GLU A 133 4.83 -8.39 -2.20
CA GLU A 133 4.47 -7.43 -3.25
C GLU A 133 3.90 -6.13 -2.66
N THR A 134 2.93 -6.24 -1.76
CA THR A 134 2.32 -5.07 -1.10
C THR A 134 3.34 -4.31 -0.25
N SER A 135 4.22 -5.02 0.46
CA SER A 135 5.29 -4.42 1.26
C SER A 135 6.31 -3.69 0.39
N ALA A 136 6.72 -4.27 -0.74
CA ALA A 136 7.64 -3.64 -1.68
C ALA A 136 7.06 -2.32 -2.23
N LEU A 137 5.79 -2.33 -2.65
CA LEU A 137 5.11 -1.14 -3.16
C LEU A 137 4.91 -0.09 -2.07
N PHE A 138 4.59 -0.51 -0.85
CA PHE A 138 4.49 0.39 0.29
C PHE A 138 5.82 1.10 0.57
N CYS A 139 6.94 0.35 0.64
CA CYS A 139 8.27 0.91 0.81
C CYS A 139 8.66 1.85 -0.35
N TYR A 140 8.34 1.46 -1.58
CA TYR A 140 8.59 2.28 -2.77
C TYR A 140 7.94 3.66 -2.67
N TYR A 141 6.64 3.73 -2.35
CA TYR A 141 5.95 5.02 -2.21
C TYR A 141 6.39 5.82 -0.99
N ILE A 142 6.80 5.16 0.11
CA ILE A 142 7.44 5.85 1.23
C ILE A 142 8.74 6.53 0.78
N ASN A 143 9.58 5.83 0.01
CA ASN A 143 10.85 6.39 -0.45
C ASN A 143 10.64 7.59 -1.39
N ILE A 144 9.70 7.49 -2.33
CA ILE A 144 9.30 8.64 -3.15
C ILE A 144 8.85 9.81 -2.28
N ALA A 145 8.00 9.55 -1.28
CA ALA A 145 7.51 10.61 -0.40
C ALA A 145 8.66 11.24 0.42
N LYS A 146 9.60 10.43 0.91
CA LYS A 146 10.81 10.91 1.61
C LYS A 146 11.67 11.77 0.70
N ASP A 147 11.89 11.37 -0.55
CA ASP A 147 12.68 12.16 -1.49
C ASP A 147 12.00 13.49 -1.83
N ILE A 148 10.67 13.50 -1.98
CA ILE A 148 9.91 14.74 -2.18
C ILE A 148 9.99 15.67 -0.96
N LEU A 149 9.94 15.12 0.26
CA LEU A 149 9.92 15.91 1.49
C LEU A 149 11.31 16.37 1.95
N TYR A 150 12.33 15.51 1.79
CA TYR A 150 13.66 15.69 2.37
C TYR A 150 14.79 15.69 1.31
N GLY A 151 14.55 15.22 0.09
CA GLY A 151 15.55 15.18 -0.97
C GLY A 151 16.02 16.56 -1.41
N ARG A 152 15.15 17.58 -1.31
CA ARG A 152 15.49 18.98 -1.65
C ARG A 152 16.47 19.63 -0.65
N ASP A 153 16.62 19.08 0.57
CA ASP A 153 17.59 19.57 1.57
C ASP A 153 18.98 18.92 1.45
N ARG A 154 19.10 17.77 0.76
CA ARG A 154 20.40 17.12 0.50
C ARG A 154 21.21 17.87 -0.56
N ASP A 155 20.57 18.27 -1.65
CA ASP A 155 21.23 19.08 -2.70
C ASP A 155 21.77 20.42 -2.14
N ARG A 156 21.08 21.02 -1.17
CA ARG A 156 21.51 22.27 -0.53
C ARG A 156 22.70 22.10 0.42
N LYS A 157 22.89 20.93 1.02
CA LYS A 157 24.06 20.63 1.86
C LYS A 157 25.28 20.25 1.02
N ASP A 158 25.07 19.55 -0.10
CA ASP A 158 26.15 19.20 -1.02
C ASP A 158 26.74 20.42 -1.76
N GLU A 159 25.93 21.46 -2.02
CA GLU A 159 26.46 22.75 -2.50
C GLU A 159 27.39 23.44 -1.49
N ASN A 160 27.12 23.33 -0.19
CA ASN A 160 28.00 23.88 0.85
C ASN A 160 29.27 23.04 1.07
N ILE A 161 29.22 21.73 0.82
CA ILE A 161 30.37 20.82 0.93
C ILE A 161 31.28 20.95 -0.31
N ARG A 162 30.73 21.20 -1.50
CA ARG A 162 31.53 21.46 -2.71
C ARG A 162 32.38 22.73 -2.61
N HIS A 163 32.01 23.69 -1.77
CA HIS A 163 32.83 24.88 -1.51
C HIS A 163 33.88 24.69 -0.40
N SER A 164 33.86 23.59 0.35
CA SER A 164 34.89 23.29 1.36
C SER A 164 35.94 22.28 0.90
N HIS A 165 35.74 21.61 -0.24
CA HIS A 165 36.67 20.61 -0.78
C HIS A 165 37.84 21.18 -1.59
N ASP A 166 37.92 22.50 -1.80
CA ASP A 166 39.06 23.13 -2.50
C ASP A 166 40.30 23.33 -1.61
N ASN A 167 40.24 22.93 -0.32
CA ASN A 167 41.33 23.11 0.66
C ASN A 167 41.68 21.83 1.45
N TRP A 168 41.39 20.64 0.93
CA TRP A 168 41.71 19.39 1.63
C TRP A 168 43.10 18.85 1.26
N ASP A 169 44.00 18.83 2.26
CA ASP A 169 45.37 18.29 2.20
C ASP A 169 45.36 16.81 2.65
N PRO A 170 45.78 15.85 1.80
CA PRO A 170 45.67 14.43 2.11
C PRO A 170 46.71 13.88 3.12
N GLU A 171 47.62 14.69 3.67
CA GLU A 171 48.66 14.21 4.59
C GLU A 171 48.30 14.35 6.10
N GLU A 172 47.14 14.91 6.47
CA GLU A 172 46.89 15.30 7.88
C GLU A 172 46.06 14.34 8.76
N GLU A 173 45.52 13.22 8.27
CA GLU A 173 44.79 12.27 9.13
C GLU A 173 45.08 10.80 8.77
N LEU A 174 46.26 10.32 9.14
CA LEU A 174 46.46 8.92 9.53
C LEU A 174 46.72 8.90 11.03
N ASP A 175 45.65 8.96 11.84
CA ASP A 175 45.70 8.57 13.24
C ASP A 175 45.12 7.16 13.38
N GLU A 176 45.94 6.28 13.91
CA GLU A 176 45.75 4.84 14.01
C GLU A 176 44.76 4.51 15.13
N SER A 177 43.65 3.84 14.81
CA SER A 177 42.97 2.99 15.78
C SER A 177 42.63 1.65 15.13
N GLU A 178 43.61 0.76 15.16
CA GLU A 178 43.49 -0.64 14.74
C GLU A 178 42.53 -1.41 15.68
N GLY A 179 41.52 -2.06 15.09
CA GLY A 179 40.84 -3.19 15.72
C GLY A 179 41.51 -4.48 15.22
N SER A 180 42.26 -5.17 16.09
CA SER A 180 42.90 -6.45 15.78
C SER A 180 41.88 -7.61 15.83
N CYS A 181 41.85 -8.45 14.79
CA CYS A 181 41.12 -9.72 14.78
C CYS A 181 42.04 -10.84 15.31
N ASP A 182 41.51 -11.76 16.12
CA ASP A 182 42.23 -12.97 16.52
C ASP A 182 42.14 -14.08 15.43
N GLU A 183 43.03 -15.08 15.49
CA GLU A 183 43.18 -16.11 14.46
C GLU A 183 41.97 -17.06 14.31
N ASP A 184 40.96 -16.95 15.18
CA ASP A 184 39.72 -17.73 15.13
C ASP A 184 38.50 -16.92 14.62
N GLY A 185 38.69 -15.65 14.25
CA GLY A 185 37.70 -14.86 13.49
C GLY A 185 36.49 -14.37 14.30
N ASN A 186 36.61 -14.17 15.62
CA ASN A 186 35.54 -13.60 16.42
C ASN A 186 35.75 -12.09 16.63
N ILE A 187 34.69 -11.29 16.38
CA ILE A 187 34.67 -9.86 16.65
C ILE A 187 34.04 -9.64 18.04
N GLU A 188 34.82 -9.20 19.02
CA GLU A 188 34.28 -8.71 20.30
C GLU A 188 33.64 -7.33 20.10
N TYR A 189 32.33 -7.23 20.34
CA TYR A 189 31.63 -5.94 20.40
C TYR A 189 31.63 -5.44 21.84
N ASN A 190 32.34 -4.34 22.11
CA ASN A 190 32.22 -3.63 23.37
C ASN A 190 30.83 -2.96 23.46
N GLU A 191 30.08 -3.32 24.51
CA GLU A 191 28.80 -2.69 24.85
C GLU A 191 28.99 -1.19 25.13
N VAL A 192 28.33 -0.34 24.33
CA VAL A 192 28.27 1.10 24.61
C VAL A 192 26.97 1.38 25.36
N ASN A 193 27.12 1.66 26.66
CA ASN A 193 26.04 2.14 27.53
C ASN A 193 25.53 3.51 27.05
N CYS A 194 24.22 3.63 26.85
CA CYS A 194 23.54 4.91 26.65
C CYS A 194 23.38 5.65 27.99
N LEU A 195 23.94 6.86 28.07
CA LEU A 195 23.44 7.97 28.89
C LEU A 195 23.33 9.22 28.02
#